data_AF-A0A0C3TYH8-F1
#
_entry.id   AF-A0A0C3TYH8-F1
#
_cell.length_a   1.000
_cell.length_b   1.000
_cell.length_c   1.000
_cell.angle_alpha   90.00
_cell.angle_beta   90.00
_cell.angle_gamma   90.00
#
_symmetry.space_group_name_H-M   'P 1'
#
loop_
_entity.id
_entity.type
_entity.pdbx_description
1 polymer ?
#
loop_
_entity_poly.entity_id
_entity_poly.type
_entity_poly.pdbx_seq_one_letter_code
_entity_poly.pdbx_strand_id
1 'polypeptide(L)'
;MLPWYVSETYVYHRLLEATGYFKPGTKGYGFDVFAAEKKEALEQALPQVDVRMQTCMQAKGKWSFQDFKSLLHMSLWGNQGDSSLFTVQDMSSKGISDVEQSRLIVDDSSLSFLILDRKQVPVIHIFNDNSGMELVSDLALAHYLVSSKPSSTVVLQLKPYPFFVSDATVADVHATIETLRLSSNANQQQVAADLLQYIQDGRIRLQGDGDLNFFLASPKPMWEMPLNVRDSLADVDLVICKGDLMYRKLLGDRTWNTNELFQDIISYFPCSVTALRTCKAPLAIGVDDEASERLSKASPSWMVNGEYGMIQFCLPPILYDLQVSDSLIRINMDEEASIQRMQGMMR
;
A
#
# COMPACT_ATOMS: atom_id res chain seq x y z
N MET A 1 19.30 -20.88 -7.91
CA MET A 1 19.13 -19.42 -8.06
C MET A 1 18.47 -18.89 -6.79
N LEU A 2 18.91 -17.73 -6.28
CA LEU A 2 18.23 -17.05 -5.18
C LEU A 2 16.90 -16.46 -5.70
N PRO A 3 15.84 -16.38 -4.87
CA PRO A 3 14.62 -15.64 -5.24
C PRO A 3 14.94 -14.18 -5.58
N TRP A 4 14.21 -13.61 -6.56
CA TRP A 4 14.50 -12.28 -7.10
C TRP A 4 14.42 -11.18 -6.02
N TYR A 5 13.30 -11.08 -5.29
CA TYR A 5 13.15 -10.11 -4.21
C TYR A 5 14.22 -10.21 -3.11
N VAL A 6 14.61 -11.43 -2.74
CA VAL A 6 15.68 -11.67 -1.75
C VAL A 6 17.01 -11.12 -2.26
N SER A 7 17.29 -11.32 -3.55
CA SER A 7 18.53 -10.87 -4.19
C SER A 7 18.59 -9.35 -4.29
N GLU A 8 17.49 -8.68 -4.70
CA GLU A 8 17.40 -7.22 -4.76
C GLU A 8 17.63 -6.60 -3.37
N THR A 9 16.90 -7.10 -2.36
CA THR A 9 17.01 -6.63 -0.98
C THR A 9 18.45 -6.78 -0.45
N TYR A 10 19.09 -7.90 -0.75
CA TYR A 10 20.48 -8.14 -0.37
C TYR A 10 21.44 -7.14 -1.00
N VAL A 11 21.29 -6.83 -2.30
CA VAL A 11 22.15 -5.87 -3.01
C VAL A 11 22.07 -4.49 -2.37
N TYR A 12 20.88 -3.96 -2.11
CA TYR A 12 20.72 -2.65 -1.46
C TYR A 12 21.28 -2.62 -0.05
N HIS A 13 21.09 -3.69 0.73
CA HIS A 13 21.67 -3.78 2.06
C HIS A 13 23.21 -3.77 2.02
N ARG A 14 23.82 -4.54 1.12
CA ARG A 14 25.29 -4.58 0.94
C ARG A 14 25.86 -3.26 0.42
N LEU A 15 25.12 -2.53 -0.41
CA LEU A 15 25.50 -1.19 -0.84
C LEU A 15 25.62 -0.23 0.35
N LEU A 16 24.62 -0.20 1.23
CA LEU A 16 24.66 0.61 2.45
C LEU A 16 25.78 0.18 3.41
N GLU A 17 26.01 -1.12 3.56
CA GLU A 17 27.12 -1.62 4.36
C GLU A 17 28.48 -1.14 3.81
N ALA A 18 28.65 -1.16 2.49
CA ALA A 18 29.89 -0.73 1.82
C ALA A 18 30.18 0.77 2.00
N THR A 19 29.15 1.61 2.14
CA THR A 19 29.34 3.04 2.43
C THR A 19 29.59 3.33 3.91
N GLY A 20 29.45 2.33 4.78
CA GLY A 20 29.54 2.49 6.23
C GLY A 20 28.25 2.99 6.89
N TYR A 21 27.11 2.93 6.18
CA TYR A 21 25.82 3.45 6.65
C TYR A 21 25.46 3.01 8.06
N PHE A 22 25.66 1.74 8.38
CA PHE A 22 25.31 1.14 9.67
C PHE A 22 26.40 1.27 10.75
N LYS A 23 27.56 1.87 10.45
CA LYS A 23 28.72 1.88 11.36
C LYS A 23 28.97 3.27 11.95
N PRO A 24 28.63 3.49 13.24
CA PRO A 24 28.92 4.74 13.93
C PRO A 24 30.39 5.15 13.80
N GLY A 25 30.64 6.45 13.60
CA GLY A 25 31.98 7.02 13.47
C GLY A 25 32.61 6.93 12.07
N THR A 26 31.93 6.31 11.09
CA THR A 26 32.35 6.39 9.68
C THR A 26 31.76 7.62 8.99
N LYS A 27 32.36 8.05 7.87
CA LYS A 27 31.84 9.18 7.07
C LYS A 27 30.44 8.91 6.49
N GLY A 28 30.10 7.65 6.26
CA GLY A 28 28.81 7.27 5.68
C GLY A 28 27.73 6.94 6.71
N TYR A 29 28.01 7.01 8.01
CA TYR A 29 27.02 6.67 9.03
C TYR A 29 25.75 7.52 8.89
N GLY A 30 24.60 6.85 8.65
CA GLY A 30 23.31 7.51 8.41
C GLY A 30 23.23 8.32 7.11
N PHE A 31 24.21 8.24 6.22
CA PHE A 31 24.24 9.00 4.97
C PHE A 31 23.40 8.33 3.89
N ASP A 32 22.35 9.00 3.44
CA ASP A 32 21.54 8.55 2.32
C ASP A 32 22.21 8.87 0.98
N VAL A 33 22.69 7.81 0.31
CA VAL A 33 23.36 7.88 -0.99
C VAL A 33 22.42 8.26 -2.14
N PHE A 34 21.10 8.14 -1.95
CA PHE A 34 20.07 8.42 -2.96
C PHE A 34 19.36 9.76 -2.72
N ALA A 35 19.65 10.47 -1.63
CA ALA A 35 18.98 11.72 -1.27
C ALA A 35 19.05 12.80 -2.37
N ALA A 36 20.17 12.88 -3.10
CA ALA A 36 20.33 13.83 -4.20
C ALA A 36 19.36 13.53 -5.36
N GLU A 37 19.27 12.26 -5.76
CA GLU A 37 18.36 11.81 -6.83
C GLU A 37 16.90 11.98 -6.42
N LYS A 38 16.55 11.66 -5.17
CA LYS A 38 15.19 11.86 -4.64
C LYS A 38 14.77 13.33 -4.63
N LYS A 39 15.70 14.23 -4.27
CA LYS A 39 15.46 15.67 -4.31
C LYS A 39 15.25 16.16 -5.74
N GLU A 40 16.10 15.75 -6.67
CA GLU A 40 15.97 16.11 -8.08
C GLU A 40 14.64 15.61 -8.67
N ALA A 41 14.24 14.38 -8.37
CA ALA A 41 12.96 13.83 -8.80
C ALA A 41 11.76 14.64 -8.28
N LEU A 42 11.80 15.10 -7.02
CA LEU A 42 10.76 15.98 -6.48
C LEU A 42 10.73 17.34 -7.19
N GLU A 43 11.89 17.96 -7.45
CA GLU A 43 11.99 19.25 -8.14
C GLU A 43 11.44 19.16 -9.57
N GLN A 44 11.75 18.08 -10.29
CA GLN A 44 11.22 17.82 -11.63
C GLN A 44 9.70 17.60 -11.64
N ALA A 45 9.15 17.07 -10.55
CA ALA A 45 7.72 16.81 -10.40
C ALA A 45 6.89 18.03 -9.98
N LEU A 46 7.51 19.16 -9.59
CA LEU A 46 6.79 20.35 -9.09
C LEU A 46 5.60 20.82 -9.93
N PRO A 47 5.63 20.82 -11.28
CA PRO A 47 4.47 21.22 -12.08
C PRO A 47 3.22 20.35 -11.85
N GLN A 48 3.41 19.10 -11.45
CA GLN A 48 2.33 18.12 -11.19
C GLN A 48 1.85 18.12 -9.73
N VAL A 49 2.63 18.75 -8.84
CA VAL A 49 2.28 18.92 -7.43
C VAL A 49 1.04 19.80 -7.28
N ASP A 50 0.95 20.87 -8.09
CA ASP A 50 -0.15 21.84 -8.04
C ASP A 50 -1.53 21.18 -8.14
N VAL A 51 -1.68 20.25 -9.08
CA VAL A 51 -2.95 19.56 -9.32
C VAL A 51 -3.37 18.74 -8.10
N ARG A 52 -2.45 17.98 -7.51
CA ARG A 52 -2.73 17.14 -6.32
C ARG A 52 -3.06 17.98 -5.09
N MET A 53 -2.30 19.04 -4.85
CA MET A 53 -2.54 19.95 -3.73
C MET A 53 -3.86 20.72 -3.91
N GLN A 54 -4.19 21.11 -5.14
CA GLN A 54 -5.49 21.72 -5.44
C GLN A 54 -6.64 20.74 -5.21
N THR A 55 -6.52 19.49 -5.67
CA THR A 55 -7.57 18.47 -5.50
C THR A 55 -7.84 18.16 -4.04
N CYS A 56 -6.82 17.92 -3.21
CA CYS A 56 -7.06 17.67 -1.77
C CYS A 56 -7.65 18.90 -1.06
N MET A 57 -7.23 20.12 -1.44
CA MET A 57 -7.82 21.36 -0.90
C MET A 57 -9.29 21.54 -1.29
N GLN A 58 -9.68 21.19 -2.51
CA GLN A 58 -11.09 21.24 -2.95
C GLN A 58 -11.97 20.22 -2.22
N ALA A 59 -11.40 19.07 -1.87
CA ALA A 59 -12.03 18.00 -1.12
C ALA A 59 -11.98 18.19 0.41
N LYS A 60 -11.27 19.21 0.91
CA LYS A 60 -11.10 19.49 2.34
C LYS A 60 -12.46 19.59 3.04
N GLY A 61 -12.65 18.78 4.09
CA GLY A 61 -13.90 18.74 4.87
C GLY A 61 -15.08 18.02 4.19
N LYS A 62 -14.88 17.40 3.01
CA LYS A 62 -15.94 16.71 2.26
C LYS A 62 -15.63 15.22 2.18
N TRP A 63 -16.44 14.40 2.84
CA TRP A 63 -16.35 12.95 2.68
C TRP A 63 -17.30 12.50 1.57
N SER A 64 -16.76 12.05 0.44
CA SER A 64 -17.52 11.55 -0.70
C SER A 64 -16.72 10.47 -1.43
N PHE A 65 -17.41 9.50 -2.03
CA PHE A 65 -16.73 8.45 -2.81
C PHE A 65 -15.94 9.04 -3.98
N GLN A 66 -16.47 10.08 -4.63
CA GLN A 66 -15.81 10.70 -5.79
C GLN A 66 -14.48 11.35 -5.42
N ASP A 67 -14.44 12.10 -4.31
CA ASP A 67 -13.21 12.74 -3.84
C ASP A 67 -12.18 11.70 -3.38
N PHE A 68 -12.64 10.68 -2.62
CA PHE A 68 -11.80 9.56 -2.19
C PHE A 68 -11.19 8.83 -3.38
N LYS A 69 -12.02 8.45 -4.36
CA LYS A 69 -11.57 7.73 -5.56
C LYS A 69 -10.55 8.54 -6.35
N SER A 70 -10.79 9.85 -6.51
CA SER A 70 -9.88 10.75 -7.24
C SER A 70 -8.49 10.80 -6.59
N LEU A 71 -8.43 10.96 -5.27
CA LEU A 71 -7.15 11.02 -4.54
C LEU A 71 -6.47 9.64 -4.42
N LEU A 72 -7.24 8.56 -4.34
CA LEU A 72 -6.72 7.19 -4.38
C LEU A 72 -6.07 6.89 -5.75
N HIS A 73 -6.69 7.33 -6.84
CA HIS A 73 -6.13 7.25 -8.19
C HIS A 73 -4.85 8.08 -8.33
N MET A 74 -4.84 9.31 -7.82
CA MET A 74 -3.61 10.14 -7.81
C MET A 74 -2.47 9.44 -7.06
N SER A 75 -2.77 8.77 -5.94
CA SER A 75 -1.82 7.97 -5.16
C SER A 75 -1.35 6.73 -5.93
N LEU A 76 -2.23 6.03 -6.66
CA LEU A 76 -1.87 4.90 -7.54
C LEU A 76 -0.91 5.33 -8.66
N TRP A 77 -1.23 6.43 -9.36
CA TRP A 77 -0.51 6.90 -10.53
C TRP A 77 0.60 7.90 -10.19
N GLY A 78 1.00 8.01 -8.92
CA GLY A 78 2.03 8.95 -8.46
C GLY A 78 3.36 8.89 -9.23
N ASN A 79 3.71 7.72 -9.78
CA ASN A 79 4.92 7.51 -10.57
C ASN A 79 4.76 7.75 -12.08
N GLN A 80 3.53 7.87 -12.57
CA GLN A 80 3.22 8.13 -13.97
C GLN A 80 2.93 9.62 -14.10
N GLY A 81 3.96 10.39 -14.42
CA GLY A 81 3.95 11.84 -14.37
C GLY A 81 3.10 12.56 -15.43
N ASP A 82 1.95 12.00 -15.82
CA ASP A 82 1.16 12.52 -16.93
C ASP A 82 0.11 13.54 -16.42
N SER A 83 0.50 14.81 -16.41
CA SER A 83 -0.36 15.95 -16.04
C SER A 83 -1.61 16.10 -16.91
N SER A 84 -1.61 15.52 -18.12
CA SER A 84 -2.72 15.66 -19.08
C SER A 84 -3.98 14.90 -18.67
N LEU A 85 -3.86 13.99 -17.69
CA LEU A 85 -4.95 13.14 -17.21
C LEU A 85 -5.73 13.75 -16.03
N PHE A 86 -5.18 14.79 -15.37
CA PHE A 86 -5.68 15.30 -14.08
C PHE A 86 -6.19 16.75 -14.11
N THR A 87 -6.47 17.33 -15.29
CA THR A 87 -6.98 18.70 -15.39
C THR A 87 -8.33 18.85 -14.67
N VAL A 88 -8.37 19.77 -13.69
CA VAL A 88 -9.52 20.05 -12.81
C VAL A 88 -10.81 20.40 -13.59
N GLN A 89 -10.69 20.90 -14.83
CA GLN A 89 -11.84 21.18 -15.69
C GLN A 89 -12.53 19.91 -16.22
N ASP A 90 -11.80 18.82 -16.47
CA ASP A 90 -12.39 17.55 -16.90
C ASP A 90 -12.97 16.75 -15.72
N MET A 91 -12.40 16.88 -14.52
CA MET A 91 -12.90 16.17 -13.32
C MET A 91 -14.27 16.68 -12.83
N SER A 92 -14.58 17.97 -13.04
CA SER A 92 -15.86 18.57 -12.62
C SER A 92 -17.04 18.27 -13.55
N SER A 93 -16.77 17.71 -14.74
CA SER A 93 -17.80 17.39 -15.74
C SER A 93 -17.75 15.97 -16.32
N LYS A 94 -16.65 15.23 -16.15
CA LYS A 94 -16.46 13.87 -16.72
C LYS A 94 -15.85 12.80 -15.81
N GLY A 95 -15.45 13.10 -14.57
CA GLY A 95 -14.78 12.10 -13.72
C GLY A 95 -13.38 11.71 -14.24
N ILE A 96 -12.78 10.66 -13.65
CA ILE A 96 -11.45 10.12 -14.00
C ILE A 96 -11.30 10.02 -15.52
N SER A 97 -10.18 10.48 -16.08
CA SER A 97 -9.95 10.46 -17.53
C SER A 97 -10.21 9.05 -18.13
N ASP A 98 -10.85 8.99 -19.29
CA ASP A 98 -11.19 7.72 -19.97
C ASP A 98 -9.95 6.82 -20.17
N VAL A 99 -8.76 7.43 -20.29
CA VAL A 99 -7.48 6.74 -20.44
C VAL A 99 -7.04 6.03 -19.15
N GLU A 100 -7.22 6.65 -17.98
CA GLU A 100 -6.93 6.00 -16.69
C GLU A 100 -7.86 4.83 -16.43
N GLN A 101 -9.16 4.99 -16.73
CA GLN A 101 -10.12 3.89 -16.62
C GLN A 101 -9.75 2.73 -17.56
N SER A 102 -9.22 3.03 -18.75
CA SER A 102 -8.79 1.99 -19.70
C SER A 102 -7.52 1.24 -19.27
N ARG A 103 -6.67 1.85 -18.44
CA ARG A 103 -5.40 1.28 -17.93
C ARG A 103 -5.52 0.64 -16.55
N LEU A 104 -6.64 0.87 -15.86
CA LEU A 104 -6.95 0.23 -14.58
C LEU A 104 -7.58 -1.15 -14.84
N ILE A 105 -6.88 -2.22 -14.45
CA ILE A 105 -7.31 -3.59 -14.72
C ILE A 105 -8.37 -4.04 -13.70
N VAL A 106 -8.17 -3.70 -12.42
CA VAL A 106 -9.06 -4.01 -11.30
C VAL A 106 -9.27 -2.75 -10.48
N ASP A 107 -10.51 -2.47 -10.09
CA ASP A 107 -10.89 -1.27 -9.33
C ASP A 107 -11.83 -1.60 -8.15
N ASP A 108 -11.23 -1.96 -7.02
CA ASP A 108 -11.94 -2.19 -5.76
C ASP A 108 -11.97 -0.93 -4.85
N SER A 109 -11.80 0.26 -5.41
CA SER A 109 -11.81 1.52 -4.65
C SER A 109 -13.10 1.70 -3.84
N SER A 110 -14.24 1.24 -4.36
CA SER A 110 -15.55 1.31 -3.69
C SER A 110 -15.61 0.50 -2.40
N LEU A 111 -14.94 -0.66 -2.35
CA LEU A 111 -14.87 -1.51 -1.15
C LEU A 111 -14.03 -0.85 -0.06
N SER A 112 -12.90 -0.27 -0.46
CA SER A 112 -12.02 0.51 0.43
C SER A 112 -12.77 1.69 1.06
N PHE A 113 -13.52 2.43 0.23
CA PHE A 113 -14.37 3.53 0.70
C PHE A 113 -15.45 3.07 1.67
N LEU A 114 -16.17 1.99 1.34
CA LEU A 114 -17.27 1.46 2.16
C LEU A 114 -16.80 1.04 3.56
N ILE A 115 -15.63 0.42 3.68
CA ILE A 115 -15.07 0.05 4.98
C ILE A 115 -14.76 1.28 5.81
N LEU A 116 -14.09 2.28 5.23
CA LEU A 116 -13.80 3.52 5.93
C LEU A 116 -15.07 4.31 6.27
N ASP A 117 -16.07 4.31 5.38
CA ASP A 117 -17.37 4.99 5.55
C ASP A 117 -18.07 4.57 6.85
N ARG A 118 -18.01 3.28 7.17
CA ARG A 118 -18.65 2.69 8.36
C ARG A 118 -17.90 2.95 9.67
N LYS A 119 -16.68 3.49 9.61
CA LYS A 119 -15.83 3.71 10.78
C LYS A 119 -15.93 5.14 11.28
N GLN A 120 -16.23 5.31 12.57
CA GLN A 120 -16.31 6.62 13.21
C GLN A 120 -14.93 7.22 13.51
N VAL A 121 -13.96 6.39 13.86
CA VAL A 121 -12.60 6.78 14.26
C VAL A 121 -11.60 5.91 13.49
N PRO A 122 -11.52 6.01 12.15
CA PRO A 122 -10.75 5.07 11.36
C PRO A 122 -9.24 5.21 11.61
N VAL A 123 -8.56 4.08 11.80
CA VAL A 123 -7.09 3.99 11.84
C VAL A 123 -6.61 3.43 10.51
N ILE A 124 -5.83 4.22 9.78
CA ILE A 124 -5.37 3.91 8.43
C ILE A 124 -3.86 3.90 8.42
N HIS A 125 -3.25 2.81 7.95
CA HIS A 125 -1.82 2.75 7.71
C HIS A 125 -1.57 2.84 6.20
N ILE A 126 -0.61 3.65 5.77
CA ILE A 126 -0.13 3.67 4.39
C ILE A 126 1.27 3.08 4.40
N PHE A 127 1.47 1.93 3.76
CA PHE A 127 2.80 1.36 3.55
C PHE A 127 3.39 2.04 2.33
N ASN A 128 4.15 3.10 2.55
CA ASN A 128 4.65 3.97 1.49
C ASN A 128 5.73 3.27 0.65
N ASP A 129 5.70 3.55 -0.65
CA ASP A 129 6.69 3.10 -1.63
C ASP A 129 7.71 4.21 -1.84
N ASN A 130 7.59 5.01 -2.91
CA ASN A 130 8.59 5.99 -3.31
C ASN A 130 8.38 7.40 -2.73
N SER A 131 9.47 8.12 -2.64
CA SER A 131 9.56 9.58 -2.47
C SER A 131 9.15 10.33 -3.76
N GLY A 132 9.35 11.65 -3.80
CA GLY A 132 9.01 12.46 -4.97
C GLY A 132 7.50 12.56 -5.20
N MET A 133 7.06 12.43 -6.46
CA MET A 133 5.66 12.63 -6.85
C MET A 133 4.70 11.62 -6.22
N GLU A 134 5.14 10.38 -6.01
CA GLU A 134 4.33 9.37 -5.31
C GLU A 134 4.06 9.78 -3.86
N LEU A 135 5.10 10.19 -3.14
CA LEU A 135 4.94 10.66 -1.76
C LEU A 135 4.07 11.92 -1.67
N VAL A 136 4.17 12.86 -2.61
CA VAL A 136 3.27 14.01 -2.68
C VAL A 136 1.81 13.56 -2.84
N SER A 137 1.56 12.53 -3.66
CA SER A 137 0.22 11.98 -3.86
C SER A 137 -0.31 11.30 -2.60
N ASP A 138 0.55 10.57 -1.90
CA ASP A 138 0.22 9.92 -0.63
C ASP A 138 -0.07 10.95 0.48
N LEU A 139 0.68 12.06 0.52
CA LEU A 139 0.43 13.16 1.44
C LEU A 139 -0.87 13.90 1.11
N ALA A 140 -1.23 14.05 -0.17
CA ALA A 140 -2.53 14.58 -0.59
C ALA A 140 -3.69 13.69 -0.11
N LEU A 141 -3.53 12.36 -0.26
CA LEU A 141 -4.50 11.38 0.24
C LEU A 141 -4.59 11.42 1.77
N ALA A 142 -3.46 11.43 2.48
CA ALA A 142 -3.43 11.51 3.94
C ALA A 142 -4.09 12.80 4.47
N HIS A 143 -3.80 13.95 3.83
CA HIS A 143 -4.45 15.22 4.13
C HIS A 143 -5.97 15.13 3.96
N TYR A 144 -6.43 14.55 2.86
CA TYR A 144 -7.87 14.35 2.62
C TYR A 144 -8.52 13.46 3.66
N LEU A 145 -7.92 12.30 3.96
CA LEU A 145 -8.46 11.35 4.95
C LEU A 145 -8.66 12.05 6.31
N VAL A 146 -7.66 12.79 6.76
CA VAL A 146 -7.73 13.54 8.04
C VAL A 146 -8.68 14.73 7.98
N SER A 147 -8.71 15.46 6.87
CA SER A 147 -9.53 16.68 6.77
C SER A 147 -11.01 16.40 6.52
N SER A 148 -11.35 15.32 5.82
CA SER A 148 -12.74 14.89 5.55
C SER A 148 -13.32 14.04 6.69
N LYS A 149 -12.47 13.33 7.45
CA LYS A 149 -12.81 12.60 8.67
C LYS A 149 -11.89 13.01 9.82
N PRO A 150 -12.25 14.06 10.58
CA PRO A 150 -11.38 14.61 11.63
C PRO A 150 -10.95 13.65 12.74
N SER A 151 -11.74 12.62 13.01
CA SER A 151 -11.43 11.56 14.00
C SER A 151 -10.47 10.49 13.46
N SER A 152 -10.08 10.54 12.19
CA SER A 152 -9.17 9.55 11.61
C SER A 152 -7.74 9.74 12.10
N THR A 153 -7.01 8.64 12.19
CA THR A 153 -5.55 8.64 12.33
C THR A 153 -4.95 7.97 11.11
N VAL A 154 -4.01 8.66 10.45
CA VAL A 154 -3.25 8.12 9.33
C VAL A 154 -1.80 7.90 9.76
N VAL A 155 -1.27 6.71 9.57
CA VAL A 155 0.14 6.39 9.87
C VAL A 155 0.87 6.11 8.57
N LEU A 156 1.87 6.92 8.26
CA LEU A 156 2.79 6.70 7.15
C LEU A 156 3.89 5.75 7.63
N GLN A 157 3.89 4.53 7.08
CA GLN A 157 4.88 3.49 7.37
C GLN A 157 6.00 3.57 6.34
N LEU A 158 7.09 4.20 6.76
CA LEU A 158 8.22 4.61 5.93
C LEU A 158 9.40 3.65 6.11
N LYS A 159 10.38 3.68 5.21
CA LYS A 159 11.56 2.81 5.33
C LYS A 159 12.51 3.32 6.43
N PRO A 160 13.14 2.40 7.20
CA PRO A 160 14.05 2.75 8.30
C PRO A 160 15.40 3.30 7.84
N TYR A 161 15.75 3.07 6.58
CA TYR A 161 16.99 3.46 5.94
C TYR A 161 16.78 3.55 4.43
N PRO A 162 17.71 4.14 3.65
CA PRO A 162 17.59 4.21 2.22
C PRO A 162 17.41 2.82 1.61
N PHE A 163 16.35 2.63 0.85
CA PHE A 163 15.95 1.32 0.35
C PHE A 163 15.48 1.48 -1.09
N PHE A 164 15.88 0.56 -1.98
CA PHE A 164 15.41 0.52 -3.36
C PHE A 164 15.46 1.88 -4.10
N VAL A 165 16.54 2.64 -3.87
CA VAL A 165 16.79 4.00 -4.42
C VAL A 165 15.80 5.05 -3.91
N SER A 166 14.55 4.95 -4.35
CA SER A 166 13.55 6.00 -4.21
C SER A 166 12.63 5.82 -3.01
N ASP A 167 12.70 4.71 -2.26
CA ASP A 167 11.75 4.48 -1.17
C ASP A 167 11.79 5.61 -0.13
N ALA A 168 10.59 6.01 0.31
CA ALA A 168 10.40 7.12 1.22
C ALA A 168 10.79 6.77 2.66
N THR A 169 11.58 7.65 3.25
CA THR A 169 11.94 7.70 4.68
C THR A 169 11.23 8.88 5.37
N VAL A 170 11.33 8.96 6.70
CA VAL A 170 10.85 10.12 7.48
C VAL A 170 11.50 11.43 7.02
N ALA A 171 12.78 11.40 6.64
CA ALA A 171 13.47 12.57 6.13
C ALA A 171 12.88 13.07 4.81
N ASP A 172 12.48 12.15 3.92
CA ASP A 172 11.87 12.49 2.63
C ASP A 172 10.49 13.15 2.81
N VAL A 173 9.71 12.73 3.82
CA VAL A 173 8.44 13.39 4.18
C VAL A 173 8.67 14.83 4.61
N HIS A 174 9.61 15.06 5.53
CA HIS A 174 9.91 16.41 5.99
C HIS A 174 10.46 17.29 4.88
N ALA A 175 11.34 16.77 4.03
CA ALA A 175 11.85 17.49 2.86
C ALA A 175 10.73 17.85 1.88
N THR A 176 9.79 16.93 1.64
CA THR A 176 8.64 17.18 0.76
C THR A 176 7.73 18.28 1.33
N ILE A 177 7.40 18.21 2.62
CA ILE A 177 6.59 19.24 3.30
C ILE A 177 7.29 20.59 3.27
N GLU A 178 8.60 20.64 3.47
CA GLU A 178 9.37 21.88 3.42
C GLU A 178 9.38 22.50 2.01
N THR A 179 9.53 21.68 0.97
CA THR A 179 9.39 22.14 -0.42
C THR A 179 8.01 22.77 -0.67
N LEU A 180 6.93 22.14 -0.20
CA LEU A 180 5.57 22.68 -0.32
C LEU A 180 5.42 24.00 0.47
N ARG A 181 6.01 24.08 1.66
CA ARG A 181 5.97 25.27 2.53
C ARG A 181 6.68 26.47 1.92
N LEU A 182 7.79 26.22 1.21
CA LEU A 182 8.61 27.25 0.55
C LEU A 182 8.10 27.60 -0.86
N SER A 183 7.09 26.91 -1.36
CA SER A 183 6.46 27.17 -2.65
C SER A 183 5.82 28.56 -2.71
N SER A 184 5.66 29.12 -3.91
CA SER A 184 4.89 30.34 -4.14
C SER A 184 3.38 30.09 -4.30
N ASN A 185 2.95 28.82 -4.38
CA ASN A 185 1.54 28.45 -4.53
C ASN A 185 0.84 28.37 -3.17
N ALA A 186 -0.24 29.13 -2.99
CA ALA A 186 -1.00 29.20 -1.74
C ALA A 186 -1.61 27.85 -1.31
N ASN A 187 -2.07 27.01 -2.23
CA ASN A 187 -2.59 25.68 -1.91
C ASN A 187 -1.47 24.79 -1.37
N GLN A 188 -0.28 24.82 -1.98
CA GLN A 188 0.87 24.04 -1.50
C GLN A 188 1.28 24.48 -0.08
N GLN A 189 1.38 25.79 0.16
CA GLN A 189 1.68 26.35 1.48
C GLN A 189 0.63 25.95 2.53
N GLN A 190 -0.65 26.01 2.17
CA GLN A 190 -1.74 25.63 3.08
C GLN A 190 -1.74 24.13 3.39
N VAL A 191 -1.53 23.27 2.39
CA VAL A 191 -1.41 21.82 2.61
C VAL A 191 -0.20 21.51 3.49
N ALA A 192 0.94 22.17 3.29
CA ALA A 192 2.10 22.01 4.15
C ALA A 192 1.80 22.39 5.61
N ALA A 193 1.11 23.51 5.82
CA ALA A 193 0.70 23.95 7.16
C ALA A 193 -0.28 22.96 7.82
N ASP A 194 -1.26 22.47 7.07
CA ASP A 194 -2.22 21.47 7.55
C ASP A 194 -1.50 20.16 7.92
N LEU A 195 -0.61 19.65 7.08
CA LEU A 195 0.16 18.43 7.33
C LEU A 195 1.03 18.55 8.59
N LEU A 196 1.72 19.67 8.77
CA LEU A 196 2.52 19.93 9.97
C LEU A 196 1.64 19.95 11.23
N GLN A 197 0.47 20.58 11.16
CA GLN A 197 -0.49 20.58 12.27
C GLN A 197 -1.01 19.17 12.56
N TYR A 198 -1.35 18.38 11.52
CA TYR A 198 -1.84 17.02 11.70
C TYR A 198 -0.76 16.10 12.31
N ILE A 199 0.51 16.31 11.94
CA ILE A 199 1.65 15.62 12.56
C ILE A 199 1.79 16.03 14.03
N GLN A 200 1.73 17.32 14.33
CA GLN A 200 1.82 17.84 15.69
C GLN A 200 0.67 17.30 16.59
N ASP A 201 -0.54 17.20 16.04
CA ASP A 201 -1.72 16.68 16.74
C ASP A 201 -1.72 15.14 16.85
N GLY A 202 -0.79 14.45 16.19
CA GLY A 202 -0.73 12.98 16.14
C GLY A 202 -1.82 12.32 15.29
N ARG A 203 -2.52 13.10 14.46
CA ARG A 203 -3.52 12.62 13.47
C ARG A 203 -2.86 12.08 12.20
N ILE A 204 -1.70 12.62 11.83
CA ILE A 204 -0.77 11.96 10.92
C ILE A 204 0.44 11.53 11.75
N ARG A 205 0.86 10.28 11.65
CA ARG A 205 2.05 9.77 12.34
C ARG A 205 3.05 9.28 11.32
N LEU A 206 4.30 9.70 11.47
CA LEU A 206 5.42 9.23 10.65
C LEU A 206 6.12 8.13 11.43
N GLN A 207 6.05 6.89 10.95
CA GLN A 207 6.75 5.77 11.55
C GLN A 207 7.83 5.28 10.59
N GLY A 208 9.07 5.21 11.07
CA GLY A 208 10.22 4.75 10.29
C GLY A 208 11.13 3.76 11.01
N ASP A 209 10.98 3.54 12.32
CA ASP A 209 12.00 2.87 13.15
C ASP A 209 11.45 1.71 14.01
N GLY A 210 10.19 1.31 13.81
CA GLY A 210 9.59 0.19 14.53
C GLY A 210 9.81 -1.17 13.85
N ASP A 211 9.47 -2.25 14.56
CA ASP A 211 9.60 -3.64 14.06
C ASP A 211 8.88 -3.85 12.72
N LEU A 212 7.73 -3.19 12.51
CA LEU A 212 7.02 -3.20 11.24
C LEU A 212 7.86 -2.60 10.11
N ASN A 213 8.54 -1.46 10.32
CA ASN A 213 9.37 -0.82 9.28
C ASN A 213 10.56 -1.70 8.88
N PHE A 214 11.23 -2.28 9.87
CA PHE A 214 12.32 -3.22 9.61
C PHE A 214 11.81 -4.48 8.90
N PHE A 215 10.62 -4.98 9.24
CA PHE A 215 9.99 -6.08 8.50
C PHE A 215 9.64 -5.69 7.05
N LEU A 216 9.08 -4.50 6.84
CA LEU A 216 8.78 -3.97 5.50
C LEU A 216 10.05 -3.78 4.65
N ALA A 217 11.19 -3.44 5.27
CA ALA A 217 12.51 -3.36 4.63
C ALA A 217 13.32 -4.68 4.64
N SER A 218 12.68 -5.81 4.97
CA SER A 218 13.29 -7.15 4.96
C SER A 218 12.94 -7.95 3.70
N PRO A 219 13.68 -9.02 3.36
CA PRO A 219 13.37 -9.84 2.18
C PRO A 219 12.19 -10.80 2.41
N LYS A 220 11.57 -10.78 3.59
CA LYS A 220 10.52 -11.71 3.96
C LYS A 220 9.18 -11.35 3.28
N PRO A 221 8.44 -12.36 2.79
CA PRO A 221 7.07 -12.15 2.33
C PRO A 221 6.13 -11.79 3.49
N MET A 222 5.00 -11.14 3.22
CA MET A 222 4.12 -10.62 4.28
C MET A 222 3.43 -11.73 5.10
N TRP A 223 3.29 -12.95 4.61
CA TRP A 223 2.78 -14.06 5.43
C TRP A 223 3.76 -14.51 6.53
N GLU A 224 5.05 -14.17 6.41
CA GLU A 224 6.07 -14.40 7.46
C GLU A 224 6.15 -13.26 8.48
N MET A 225 5.14 -12.37 8.51
CA MET A 225 5.07 -11.29 9.49
C MET A 225 5.14 -11.85 10.92
N PRO A 226 6.10 -11.41 11.74
CA PRO A 226 6.22 -11.81 13.14
C PRO A 226 4.96 -11.47 13.94
N LEU A 227 4.68 -12.22 15.01
CA LEU A 227 3.46 -12.03 15.82
C LEU A 227 3.34 -10.60 16.38
N ASN A 228 4.40 -10.04 16.95
CA ASN A 228 4.41 -8.66 17.45
C ASN A 228 4.06 -7.63 16.37
N VAL A 229 4.50 -7.85 15.12
CA VAL A 229 4.17 -6.99 13.98
C VAL A 229 2.73 -7.19 13.53
N ARG A 230 2.24 -8.44 13.50
CA ARG A 230 0.83 -8.75 13.21
C ARG A 230 -0.11 -8.09 14.22
N ASP A 231 0.19 -8.23 15.51
CA ASP A 231 -0.59 -7.67 16.61
C ASP A 231 -0.65 -6.14 16.53
N SER A 232 0.46 -5.50 16.11
CA SER A 232 0.49 -4.04 15.91
C SER A 232 -0.45 -3.53 14.79
N LEU A 233 -0.95 -4.42 13.94
CA LEU A 233 -1.89 -4.12 12.86
C LEU A 233 -3.33 -4.55 13.18
N ALA A 234 -3.58 -5.22 14.31
CA ALA A 234 -4.89 -5.79 14.62
C ALA A 234 -6.00 -4.73 14.77
N ASP A 235 -5.65 -3.55 15.31
CA ASP A 235 -6.57 -2.41 15.48
C ASP A 235 -6.59 -1.46 14.27
N VAL A 236 -5.89 -1.80 13.19
CA VAL A 236 -5.88 -0.99 11.97
C VAL A 236 -7.12 -1.34 11.14
N ASP A 237 -7.88 -0.34 10.73
CA ASP A 237 -9.09 -0.55 9.92
C ASP A 237 -8.78 -0.83 8.45
N LEU A 238 -7.73 -0.17 7.94
CA LEU A 238 -7.27 -0.32 6.57
C LEU A 238 -5.76 -0.08 6.45
N VAL A 239 -5.06 -1.02 5.82
CA VAL A 239 -3.71 -0.81 5.29
C VAL A 239 -3.80 -0.52 3.79
N ILE A 240 -3.23 0.59 3.36
CA ILE A 240 -3.02 0.91 1.94
C ILE A 240 -1.58 0.54 1.58
N CYS A 241 -1.39 -0.54 0.83
CA CYS A 241 -0.08 -0.97 0.34
C CYS A 241 0.25 -0.28 -0.98
N LYS A 242 1.29 0.55 -1.01
CA LYS A 242 1.72 1.27 -2.22
C LYS A 242 2.74 0.48 -3.03
N GLY A 243 2.60 0.55 -4.34
CA GLY A 243 3.64 0.21 -5.29
C GLY A 243 3.78 -1.29 -5.59
N ASP A 244 4.64 -1.58 -6.58
CA ASP A 244 4.91 -2.94 -7.03
C ASP A 244 5.67 -3.75 -5.96
N LEU A 245 6.53 -3.10 -5.18
CA LEU A 245 7.30 -3.72 -4.11
C LEU A 245 6.40 -4.33 -3.03
N MET A 246 5.45 -3.57 -2.50
CA MET A 246 4.54 -4.06 -1.47
C MET A 246 3.59 -5.13 -2.03
N TYR A 247 3.17 -5.00 -3.29
CA TYR A 247 2.36 -6.02 -3.96
C TYR A 247 3.11 -7.35 -4.10
N ARG A 248 4.37 -7.31 -4.53
CA ARG A 248 5.25 -8.48 -4.56
C ARG A 248 5.45 -9.08 -3.18
N LYS A 249 5.61 -8.27 -2.13
CA LYS A 249 5.70 -8.78 -0.74
C LYS A 249 4.40 -9.44 -0.26
N LEU A 250 3.24 -8.87 -0.59
CA LEU A 250 1.91 -9.43 -0.28
C LEU A 250 1.74 -10.84 -0.90
N LEU A 251 2.27 -11.04 -2.10
CA LEU A 251 2.20 -12.30 -2.84
C LEU A 251 3.47 -13.13 -2.75
N GLY A 252 4.42 -12.69 -1.92
CA GLY A 252 5.77 -13.22 -1.72
C GLY A 252 6.56 -13.53 -2.98
N ASP A 253 6.38 -12.72 -4.02
CA ASP A 253 7.12 -12.76 -5.29
C ASP A 253 7.09 -14.16 -5.94
N ARG A 254 5.97 -14.87 -5.80
CA ARG A 254 5.75 -16.22 -6.35
C ARG A 254 5.07 -16.15 -7.72
N THR A 255 5.15 -17.25 -8.46
CA THR A 255 4.37 -17.45 -9.68
C THR A 255 2.95 -17.88 -9.30
N TRP A 256 1.99 -17.02 -9.57
CA TRP A 256 0.55 -17.28 -9.38
C TRP A 256 -0.14 -17.33 -10.74
N ASN A 257 -1.27 -18.05 -10.82
CA ASN A 257 -2.15 -17.90 -11.97
C ASN A 257 -2.80 -16.52 -11.91
N THR A 258 -3.04 -15.89 -13.07
CA THR A 258 -3.63 -14.54 -13.07
C THR A 258 -5.04 -14.50 -12.52
N ASN A 259 -5.77 -15.61 -12.59
CA ASN A 259 -7.15 -15.73 -12.15
C ASN A 259 -7.31 -16.12 -10.66
N GLU A 260 -6.21 -16.31 -9.91
CA GLU A 260 -6.29 -16.55 -8.46
C GLU A 260 -6.98 -15.37 -7.76
N LEU A 261 -7.84 -15.64 -6.79
CA LEU A 261 -8.59 -14.59 -6.10
C LEU A 261 -7.70 -13.85 -5.08
N PHE A 262 -7.68 -12.51 -5.15
CA PHE A 262 -6.90 -11.69 -4.23
C PHE A 262 -7.27 -11.93 -2.75
N GLN A 263 -8.57 -12.10 -2.47
CA GLN A 263 -9.08 -12.42 -1.13
C GLN A 263 -8.54 -13.75 -0.58
N ASP A 264 -8.39 -14.77 -1.41
CA ASP A 264 -7.96 -16.11 -0.97
C ASP A 264 -6.48 -16.07 -0.57
N ILE A 265 -5.64 -15.44 -1.38
CA ILE A 265 -4.19 -15.38 -1.15
C ILE A 265 -3.84 -14.44 0.01
N ILE A 266 -4.53 -13.29 0.13
CA ILE A 266 -4.22 -12.26 1.13
C ILE A 266 -4.97 -12.45 2.46
N SER A 267 -5.82 -13.47 2.57
CA SER A 267 -6.59 -13.80 3.79
C SER A 267 -5.74 -14.04 5.06
N TYR A 268 -4.42 -14.14 4.96
CA TYR A 268 -3.53 -14.19 6.13
C TYR A 268 -3.28 -12.83 6.79
N PHE A 269 -3.61 -11.72 6.12
CA PHE A 269 -3.27 -10.38 6.58
C PHE A 269 -4.18 -9.94 7.74
N PRO A 270 -3.66 -9.34 8.82
CA PRO A 270 -4.42 -9.15 10.07
C PRO A 270 -5.57 -8.13 10.00
N CYS A 271 -5.60 -7.28 8.98
CA CYS A 271 -6.63 -6.24 8.80
C CYS A 271 -7.04 -6.12 7.32
N SER A 272 -7.98 -5.23 7.02
CA SER A 272 -8.32 -4.95 5.62
C SER A 272 -7.12 -4.35 4.89
N VAL A 273 -6.94 -4.73 3.62
CA VAL A 273 -5.85 -4.23 2.76
C VAL A 273 -6.42 -3.71 1.45
N THR A 274 -5.92 -2.55 1.03
CA THR A 274 -6.02 -2.07 -0.35
C THR A 274 -4.61 -2.01 -0.94
N ALA A 275 -4.35 -2.78 -2.00
CA ALA A 275 -3.11 -2.65 -2.76
C ALA A 275 -3.31 -1.68 -3.92
N LEU A 276 -2.47 -0.63 -3.99
CA LEU A 276 -2.40 0.33 -5.08
C LEU A 276 -1.13 0.07 -5.87
N ARG A 277 -1.26 -0.56 -7.04
CA ARG A 277 -0.11 -1.09 -7.76
C ARG A 277 -0.11 -0.68 -9.23
N THR A 278 0.99 -0.09 -9.68
CA THR A 278 1.34 -0.06 -11.10
C THR A 278 2.14 -1.31 -11.46
N CYS A 279 1.83 -1.96 -12.59
CA CYS A 279 2.38 -3.28 -12.92
C CYS A 279 3.83 -3.16 -13.42
N LYS A 280 4.80 -3.52 -12.58
CA LYS A 280 6.25 -3.43 -12.88
C LYS A 280 6.99 -4.76 -12.68
N ALA A 281 6.26 -5.86 -12.50
CA ALA A 281 6.81 -7.20 -12.30
C ALA A 281 5.86 -8.28 -12.87
N PRO A 282 6.39 -9.42 -13.34
CA PRO A 282 5.63 -10.50 -14.00
C PRO A 282 4.82 -11.32 -12.98
N LEU A 283 3.88 -10.63 -12.33
CA LEU A 283 3.07 -11.09 -11.22
C LEU A 283 1.77 -10.30 -11.30
N ALA A 284 0.62 -10.96 -11.35
CA ALA A 284 -0.69 -10.34 -11.23
C ALA A 284 -1.68 -11.44 -10.83
N ILE A 285 -2.65 -11.13 -9.98
CA ILE A 285 -3.76 -12.02 -9.62
C ILE A 285 -5.09 -11.25 -9.66
N GLY A 286 -6.23 -11.93 -9.62
CA GLY A 286 -7.55 -11.31 -9.73
C GLY A 286 -7.87 -10.78 -11.14
N VAL A 287 -7.22 -11.31 -12.17
CA VAL A 287 -7.46 -11.01 -13.58
C VAL A 287 -7.89 -12.31 -14.27
N ASP A 288 -9.15 -12.36 -14.70
CA ASP A 288 -9.69 -13.55 -15.37
C ASP A 288 -8.94 -13.87 -16.69
N ASP A 289 -9.10 -15.11 -17.16
CA ASP A 289 -8.34 -15.62 -18.30
C ASP A 289 -8.61 -14.83 -19.59
N GLU A 290 -9.84 -14.37 -19.80
CA GLU A 290 -10.24 -13.59 -20.98
C GLU A 290 -9.60 -12.19 -20.97
N ALA A 291 -9.66 -11.51 -19.82
CA ALA A 291 -9.02 -10.21 -19.62
C ALA A 291 -7.49 -10.31 -19.75
N SER A 292 -6.89 -11.35 -19.16
CA SER A 292 -5.45 -11.61 -19.23
C SER A 292 -4.98 -11.88 -20.68
N GLU A 293 -5.73 -12.68 -21.45
CA GLU A 293 -5.43 -12.94 -22.85
C GLU A 293 -5.56 -11.67 -23.71
N ARG A 294 -6.63 -10.88 -23.51
CA ARG A 294 -6.84 -9.61 -24.21
C ARG A 294 -5.71 -8.61 -23.92
N LEU A 295 -5.31 -8.45 -22.66
CA LEU A 295 -4.19 -7.61 -22.26
C LEU A 295 -2.88 -8.07 -22.90
N SER A 296 -2.60 -9.38 -22.85
CA SER A 296 -1.38 -9.95 -23.41
C SER A 296 -1.30 -9.84 -24.94
N LYS A 297 -2.44 -9.86 -25.64
CA LYS A 297 -2.51 -9.57 -27.09
C LYS A 297 -2.27 -8.09 -27.40
N ALA A 298 -2.84 -7.19 -26.60
CA ALA A 298 -2.76 -5.74 -26.83
C ALA A 298 -1.41 -5.14 -26.41
N SER A 299 -0.88 -5.59 -25.28
CA SER A 299 0.41 -5.19 -24.72
C SER A 299 1.09 -6.40 -24.07
N PRO A 300 1.94 -7.15 -24.79
CA PRO A 300 2.61 -8.34 -24.26
C PRO A 300 3.43 -8.11 -22.98
N SER A 301 3.81 -6.87 -22.69
CA SER A 301 4.58 -6.45 -21.50
C SER A 301 3.73 -5.73 -20.43
N TRP A 302 2.40 -5.82 -20.49
CA TRP A 302 1.49 -5.10 -19.59
C TRP A 302 1.78 -5.29 -18.09
N MET A 303 2.32 -6.45 -17.70
CA MET A 303 2.67 -6.73 -16.30
C MET A 303 3.93 -6.00 -15.82
N VAL A 304 4.80 -5.54 -16.72
CA VAL A 304 6.14 -5.04 -16.38
C VAL A 304 6.43 -3.63 -16.90
N ASN A 305 5.58 -3.08 -17.76
CA ASN A 305 5.83 -1.79 -18.42
C ASN A 305 5.41 -0.56 -17.58
N GLY A 306 4.74 -0.77 -16.46
CA GLY A 306 4.26 0.29 -15.56
C GLY A 306 3.03 1.04 -16.04
N GLU A 307 2.49 0.73 -17.23
CA GLU A 307 1.36 1.47 -17.83
C GLU A 307 0.01 1.08 -17.23
N TYR A 308 -0.09 -0.12 -16.66
CA TYR A 308 -1.34 -0.66 -16.12
C TYR A 308 -1.36 -0.61 -14.60
N GLY A 309 -2.54 -0.34 -14.05
CA GLY A 309 -2.78 -0.17 -12.62
C GLY A 309 -3.76 -1.20 -12.08
N MET A 310 -3.70 -1.44 -10.78
CA MET A 310 -4.66 -2.27 -10.05
C MET A 310 -4.94 -1.63 -8.69
N ILE A 311 -6.22 -1.56 -8.32
CA ILE A 311 -6.70 -1.29 -6.97
C ILE A 311 -7.41 -2.56 -6.52
N GLN A 312 -6.78 -3.33 -5.64
CA GLN A 312 -7.33 -4.60 -5.16
C GLN A 312 -7.57 -4.54 -3.67
N PHE A 313 -8.74 -5.01 -3.24
CA PHE A 313 -9.16 -4.98 -1.85
C PHE A 313 -9.28 -6.39 -1.26
N CYS A 314 -8.91 -6.54 0.00
CA CYS A 314 -9.04 -7.78 0.76
C CYS A 314 -9.58 -7.46 2.17
N LEU A 315 -10.56 -8.22 2.63
CA LEU A 315 -10.97 -8.25 4.03
C LEU A 315 -10.00 -9.10 4.87
N PRO A 316 -9.82 -8.79 6.17
CA PRO A 316 -9.11 -9.69 7.06
C PRO A 316 -9.82 -11.06 7.10
N PRO A 317 -9.11 -12.12 7.53
CA PRO A 317 -9.75 -13.41 7.73
C PRO A 317 -10.95 -13.23 8.67
N ILE A 318 -12.08 -13.84 8.31
CA ILE A 318 -13.21 -13.96 9.22
C ILE A 318 -12.71 -14.82 10.39
N LEU A 319 -12.39 -14.18 11.51
CA LEU A 319 -12.27 -14.86 12.77
C LEU A 319 -13.68 -15.39 13.07
N TYR A 320 -13.93 -16.64 12.71
CA TYR A 320 -15.03 -17.35 13.32
C TYR A 320 -14.72 -17.34 14.81
N ASP A 321 -15.49 -16.56 15.57
CA ASP A 321 -15.65 -16.80 17.00
C ASP A 321 -16.41 -18.13 17.12
N LEU A 322 -15.71 -19.21 16.76
CA LEU A 322 -16.05 -20.55 17.18
C LEU A 322 -15.75 -20.56 18.68
N GLN A 323 -16.66 -19.96 19.45
CA GLN A 323 -17.01 -20.48 20.75
C GLN A 323 -17.57 -21.88 20.52
N VAL A 324 -16.68 -22.83 20.19
CA VAL A 324 -16.93 -24.22 20.50
C VAL A 324 -16.95 -24.22 22.01
N SER A 325 -18.14 -24.02 22.59
CA SER A 325 -18.34 -24.48 23.94
C SER A 325 -18.00 -25.98 23.89
N ASP A 326 -17.10 -26.42 24.75
CA ASP A 326 -16.69 -27.83 24.91
C ASP A 326 -17.86 -28.79 25.25
N SER A 327 -19.11 -28.37 25.10
CA SER A 327 -20.30 -29.10 25.54
C SER A 327 -21.08 -29.83 24.45
N LEU A 328 -20.76 -29.67 23.16
CA LEU A 328 -21.56 -30.31 22.09
C LEU A 328 -20.71 -30.85 20.91
N ILE A 329 -19.73 -31.70 21.20
CA ILE A 329 -19.38 -32.80 20.31
C ILE A 329 -19.68 -34.10 21.04
N ARG A 330 -20.96 -34.51 21.05
CA ARG A 330 -21.29 -35.92 21.31
C ARG A 330 -21.04 -36.68 20.02
N ILE A 331 -19.83 -37.22 19.90
CA ILE A 331 -19.61 -38.35 18.99
C ILE A 331 -20.39 -39.51 19.62
N ASN A 332 -21.57 -39.81 19.08
CA ASN A 332 -22.23 -41.09 19.34
C ASN A 332 -21.35 -42.18 18.70
N MET A 333 -20.38 -42.68 19.46
CA MET A 333 -19.80 -43.98 19.17
C MET A 333 -20.78 -45.04 19.68
N ASP A 334 -21.57 -45.60 18.77
CA ASP A 334 -22.18 -46.91 18.99
C ASP A 334 -21.05 -47.96 19.06
N GLU A 335 -20.47 -48.14 20.25
CA GLU A 335 -19.42 -49.13 20.52
C GLU A 335 -19.90 -50.58 20.39
N GLU A 336 -21.21 -50.83 20.27
CA GLU A 336 -21.74 -52.19 20.09
C GLU A 336 -21.73 -52.68 18.63
N ALA A 337 -21.67 -51.80 17.63
CA ALA A 337 -21.70 -52.20 16.21
C ALA A 337 -20.30 -52.55 15.66
N SER A 338 -19.23 -52.06 16.28
CA SER A 338 -17.84 -52.25 15.83
C SER A 338 -17.22 -53.58 16.30
N ILE A 339 -17.72 -54.14 17.40
CA ILE A 339 -17.17 -55.37 18.00
C ILE A 339 -17.72 -56.63 17.31
N GLN A 340 -18.95 -56.62 16.76
CA GLN A 340 -19.49 -57.77 16.03
C GLN A 340 -18.89 -57.95 14.61
N ARG A 341 -18.38 -56.89 13.97
CA ARG A 341 -17.75 -57.00 12.63
C ARG A 341 -16.31 -57.53 12.66
N MET A 342 -15.60 -57.44 13.78
CA MET A 342 -14.24 -57.99 13.89
C MET A 342 -14.18 -59.48 14.27
N GLN A 343 -15.25 -60.05 14.84
CA GLN A 343 -15.29 -61.48 15.18
C GLN A 343 -15.75 -62.39 14.02
N GLY A 344 -16.28 -61.83 12.93
CA GLY A 344 -16.70 -62.58 11.73
C GLY A 344 -15.60 -62.81 10.68
N MET A 345 -14.41 -62.23 10.84
CA MET A 345 -13.28 -62.36 9.90
C MET A 345 -12.16 -63.29 10.39
N MET A 346 -12.36 -64.02 11.49
CA MET A 346 -11.44 -65.07 11.97
C MET A 346 -12.15 -66.41 12.21
N ARG A 347 -12.95 -66.86 11.23
CA ARG A 347 -13.31 -68.28 11.06
C ARG A 347 -13.32 -68.66 9.59
#